data_AF-A0A954FH38-F1
#
_entry.id   AF-A0A954FH38-F1
#
_cell.length_a   1.000
_cell.length_b   1.000
_cell.length_c   1.000
_cell.angle_alpha   90.00
_cell.angle_beta   90.00
_cell.angle_gamma   90.00
#
_symmetry.space_group_name_H-M   'P 1'
#
loop_
_entity.id
_entity.type
_entity.pdbx_description
1 polymer ?
#
loop_
_entity_poly.entity_id
_entity_poly.type
_entity_poly.pdbx_seq_one_letter_code
_entity_poly.pdbx_strand_id
1 'polypeptide(L)'
;PDQLQAALKDKVDLDELLWFLALDNALCNSDGYWIRASDYSIFLDKHDRFHFFPHDMNEAFRFVGRGPGMGPPGQRPPGFENREAGAGPRGENPSEGPGLPFPAGGPPRGVFPPPGFDPRRANQNGPAAEQLDPLIGLDDPQKPLRSKLLSVPEIQAEYLKKVRIIAGDLDWKELGPVVSQYRKLIAREVRQETRKLGSYENFIKLTDSRIPADNSAGHGPGGHGAVNLHQFAKQRSEYLLKVTAGK
;
A
#
# COMPACT_ATOMS: atom_id res chain seq x y z
N PRO A 1 -4.78 -12.92 -25.28
CA PRO A 1 -5.54 -13.35 -24.08
C PRO A 1 -5.71 -14.87 -24.05
N ASP A 2 -6.15 -15.42 -25.18
CA ASP A 2 -6.60 -16.82 -25.32
C ASP A 2 -5.52 -17.88 -25.03
N GLN A 3 -4.24 -17.54 -25.19
CA GLN A 3 -3.12 -18.43 -24.86
C GLN A 3 -2.50 -18.16 -23.48
N LEU A 4 -2.91 -17.10 -22.77
CA LEU A 4 -2.26 -16.66 -21.54
C LEU A 4 -2.40 -17.70 -20.43
N GLN A 5 -3.60 -18.25 -20.26
CA GLN A 5 -3.85 -19.28 -19.25
C GLN A 5 -3.02 -20.55 -19.51
N ALA A 6 -2.93 -20.98 -20.77
CA ALA A 6 -2.11 -22.12 -21.16
C ALA A 6 -0.61 -21.85 -20.92
N ALA A 7 -0.13 -20.66 -21.27
CA ALA A 7 1.27 -20.27 -21.08
C ALA A 7 1.69 -20.17 -19.61
N LEU A 8 0.75 -19.83 -18.71
CA LEU A 8 1.02 -19.67 -17.28
C LEU A 8 0.79 -20.94 -16.46
N LYS A 9 0.06 -21.93 -16.99
CA LYS A 9 -0.38 -23.13 -16.28
C LYS A 9 0.73 -23.82 -15.48
N ASP A 10 1.91 -23.96 -16.08
CA ASP A 10 3.06 -24.65 -15.48
C ASP A 10 4.11 -23.68 -14.92
N LYS A 11 3.83 -22.37 -14.91
CA LYS A 11 4.74 -21.32 -14.46
C LYS A 11 4.30 -20.62 -13.20
N VAL A 12 3.00 -20.61 -12.91
CA VAL A 12 2.45 -19.91 -11.75
C VAL A 12 1.27 -20.72 -11.22
N ASP A 13 1.05 -20.70 -9.91
CA ASP A 13 -0.26 -21.05 -9.37
C ASP A 13 -1.24 -19.89 -9.57
N LEU A 14 -2.16 -20.05 -10.52
CA LEU A 14 -3.09 -18.99 -10.86
C LEU A 14 -4.02 -18.66 -9.67
N ASP A 15 -4.40 -19.64 -8.85
CA ASP A 15 -5.25 -19.35 -7.69
C ASP A 15 -4.51 -18.50 -6.67
N GLU A 16 -3.27 -18.87 -6.36
CA GLU A 16 -2.37 -18.13 -5.46
C GLU A 16 -2.13 -16.70 -5.95
N LEU A 17 -1.82 -16.53 -7.25
CA LEU A 17 -1.56 -15.21 -7.82
C LEU A 17 -2.82 -14.32 -7.77
N LEU A 18 -4.02 -14.87 -8.00
CA LEU A 18 -5.24 -14.09 -7.90
C LEU A 18 -5.57 -13.71 -6.44
N TRP A 19 -5.25 -14.58 -5.46
CA TRP A 19 -5.33 -14.22 -4.04
C TRP A 19 -4.36 -13.09 -3.68
N PHE A 20 -3.11 -13.19 -4.13
CA PHE A 20 -2.11 -12.13 -3.96
C PHE A 20 -2.61 -10.78 -4.49
N LEU A 21 -3.11 -10.74 -5.73
CA LEU A 21 -3.65 -9.51 -6.32
C LEU A 21 -4.91 -9.01 -5.59
N ALA A 22 -5.78 -9.91 -5.13
CA ALA A 22 -7.01 -9.56 -4.45
C ALA A 22 -6.72 -8.98 -3.06
N LEU A 23 -5.81 -9.55 -2.28
CA LEU A 23 -5.40 -9.04 -0.97
C LEU A 23 -4.84 -7.62 -1.06
N ASP A 24 -3.93 -7.39 -2.01
CA ASP A 24 -3.25 -6.11 -2.18
C ASP A 24 -4.24 -4.96 -2.49
N ASN A 25 -5.23 -5.21 -3.35
CA ASN A 25 -6.23 -4.21 -3.71
C ASN A 25 -7.39 -4.12 -2.71
N ALA A 26 -7.95 -5.25 -2.28
CA ALA A 26 -9.11 -5.26 -1.39
C ALA A 26 -8.80 -4.60 -0.05
N LEU A 27 -7.59 -4.80 0.48
CA LEU A 27 -7.12 -4.20 1.73
C LEU A 27 -6.47 -2.82 1.55
N CYS A 28 -6.50 -2.26 0.33
CA CYS A 28 -5.96 -0.94 0.01
C CYS A 28 -4.48 -0.75 0.41
N ASN A 29 -3.64 -1.76 0.18
CA ASN A 29 -2.21 -1.62 0.45
C ASN A 29 -1.60 -0.59 -0.51
N SER A 30 -1.12 0.54 0.02
CA SER A 30 -0.64 1.64 -0.83
C SER A 30 0.79 1.48 -1.34
N ASP A 31 1.53 0.51 -0.81
CA ASP A 31 2.96 0.33 -1.14
C ASP A 31 3.21 -0.99 -1.88
N GLY A 32 2.17 -1.81 -1.96
CA GLY A 32 2.17 -3.10 -2.62
C GLY A 32 2.30 -3.08 -4.15
N TYR A 33 1.93 -4.21 -4.74
CA TYR A 33 2.04 -4.47 -6.16
C TYR A 33 1.30 -3.42 -7.01
N TRP A 34 0.04 -3.09 -6.69
CA TRP A 34 -0.80 -2.30 -7.60
C TRP A 34 -0.44 -0.81 -7.64
N ILE A 35 0.10 -0.21 -6.57
CA ILE A 35 0.62 1.18 -6.59
C ILE A 35 2.10 1.20 -6.96
N ARG A 36 2.98 0.80 -6.02
CA ARG A 36 4.42 1.08 -6.11
C ARG A 36 5.24 -0.07 -6.68
N ALA A 37 4.62 -1.25 -6.85
CA ALA A 37 5.34 -2.47 -7.19
C ALA A 37 6.42 -2.83 -6.16
N SER A 38 6.14 -2.56 -4.87
CA SER A 38 6.99 -2.93 -3.73
C SER A 38 6.25 -3.91 -2.81
N ASP A 39 6.91 -4.38 -1.76
CA ASP A 39 6.32 -5.06 -0.60
C ASP A 39 5.65 -6.40 -0.94
N TYR A 40 6.34 -7.18 -1.77
CA TYR A 40 6.04 -8.58 -1.99
C TYR A 40 7.33 -9.35 -2.27
N SER A 41 7.27 -10.66 -2.10
CA SER A 41 8.35 -11.56 -2.49
C SER A 41 7.86 -12.48 -3.61
N ILE A 42 8.75 -12.75 -4.57
CA ILE A 42 8.55 -13.79 -5.57
C ILE A 42 9.53 -14.92 -5.28
N PHE A 43 9.05 -16.15 -5.23
CA PHE A 43 9.87 -17.35 -5.05
C PHE A 43 9.70 -18.27 -6.25
N LEU A 44 10.81 -18.73 -6.83
CA LEU A 44 10.80 -19.78 -7.85
C LEU A 44 11.09 -21.13 -7.18
N ASP A 45 10.14 -22.04 -7.25
CA ASP A 45 10.27 -23.36 -6.64
C ASP A 45 11.13 -24.32 -7.48
N LYS A 46 11.36 -25.52 -6.93
CA LYS A 46 12.12 -26.60 -7.61
C LYS A 46 11.43 -27.20 -8.84
N HIS A 47 10.18 -26.80 -9.11
CA HIS A 47 9.36 -27.25 -10.22
C HIS A 47 9.20 -26.15 -11.29
N ASP A 48 10.02 -25.10 -11.25
CA ASP A 48 9.97 -23.93 -12.14
C ASP A 48 8.64 -23.15 -12.08
N ARG A 49 7.98 -23.16 -10.91
CA ARG A 49 6.78 -22.37 -10.62
C ARG A 49 7.09 -21.16 -9.75
N PHE A 50 6.61 -20.00 -10.16
CA PHE A 50 6.66 -18.77 -9.37
C PHE A 50 5.51 -18.72 -8.36
N HIS A 51 5.86 -18.33 -7.15
CA HIS A 51 4.97 -18.08 -6.02
C HIS A 51 5.05 -16.61 -5.60
N PHE A 52 3.93 -16.06 -5.12
CA PHE A 52 3.76 -14.65 -4.79
C PHE A 52 3.28 -14.49 -3.35
N PHE A 53 4.06 -13.78 -2.55
CA PHE A 53 3.74 -13.55 -1.14
C PHE A 53 3.62 -12.06 -0.87
N PRO A 54 2.48 -11.59 -0.31
CA PRO A 54 2.42 -10.27 0.28
C PRO A 54 3.47 -10.15 1.38
N HIS A 55 4.14 -9.01 1.43
CA HIS A 55 5.09 -8.67 2.48
C HIS A 55 4.79 -7.25 2.98
N ASP A 56 5.26 -6.90 4.17
CA ASP A 56 5.16 -5.55 4.74
C ASP A 56 3.82 -4.82 4.45
N MET A 57 2.69 -5.43 4.78
CA MET A 57 1.36 -4.83 4.58
C MET A 57 1.02 -3.79 5.66
N ASN A 58 2.02 -3.14 6.23
CA ASN A 58 1.85 -2.06 7.20
C ASN A 58 1.12 -0.86 6.58
N GLU A 59 1.09 -0.77 5.25
CA GLU A 59 0.40 0.27 4.51
C GLU A 59 -1.02 -0.06 4.04
N ALA A 60 -1.58 -1.19 4.50
CA ALA A 60 -2.98 -1.59 4.29
C ALA A 60 -3.96 -0.96 5.32
N PHE A 61 -5.26 -1.25 5.16
CA PHE A 61 -6.35 -0.81 6.05
C PHE A 61 -6.52 0.71 6.17
N ARG A 62 -6.20 1.42 5.09
CA ARG A 62 -6.41 2.87 4.96
C ARG A 62 -7.02 3.21 3.61
N PHE A 63 -7.67 4.36 3.55
CA PHE A 63 -8.19 4.85 2.29
C PHE A 63 -7.10 5.51 1.47
N VAL A 64 -7.10 5.23 0.17
CA VAL A 64 -6.06 5.70 -0.75
C VAL A 64 -6.40 7.13 -1.14
N GLY A 65 -6.04 8.09 -0.29
CA GLY A 65 -6.33 9.51 -0.47
C GLY A 65 -5.45 10.39 0.41
N ARG A 66 -4.65 11.24 -0.25
CA ARG A 66 -3.60 12.11 0.32
C ARG A 66 -2.64 11.40 1.28
N GLY A 67 -1.72 10.62 0.69
CA GLY A 67 -0.47 10.31 1.37
C GLY A 67 0.26 11.58 1.84
N PRO A 68 1.18 11.49 2.82
CA PRO A 68 1.95 12.64 3.27
C PRO A 68 2.70 13.26 2.08
N GLY A 69 2.37 14.51 1.74
CA GLY A 69 2.94 15.24 0.60
C GLY A 69 1.96 15.63 -0.50
N MET A 70 0.73 15.12 -0.51
CA MET A 70 -0.33 15.63 -1.41
C MET A 70 -1.14 16.73 -0.72
N GLY A 71 -0.52 17.90 -0.54
CA GLY A 71 -1.22 19.17 -0.33
C GLY A 71 -1.98 19.60 -1.59
N PRO A 72 -2.97 20.51 -1.52
CA PRO A 72 -3.45 21.20 -2.71
C PRO A 72 -2.26 21.92 -3.37
N PRO A 73 -2.22 22.09 -4.69
CA PRO A 73 -1.17 22.88 -5.32
C PRO A 73 -1.11 24.27 -4.64
N GLY A 74 -0.01 24.55 -3.94
CA GLY A 74 0.26 25.88 -3.38
C GLY A 74 0.25 26.06 -1.86
N GLN A 75 -0.09 25.06 -1.04
CA GLN A 75 0.03 25.20 0.41
C GLN A 75 1.30 24.51 0.95
N ARG A 76 2.38 25.28 1.02
CA ARG A 76 3.54 24.95 1.87
C ARG A 76 3.08 24.97 3.34
N PRO A 77 3.51 24.04 4.20
CA PRO A 77 3.31 24.18 5.64
C PRO A 77 3.93 25.49 6.14
N PRO A 78 3.25 26.28 7.00
CA PRO A 78 3.86 27.45 7.61
C PRO A 78 4.93 26.98 8.58
N GLY A 79 6.20 27.35 8.35
CA GLY A 79 7.28 27.08 9.30
C GLY A 79 8.66 26.70 8.74
N PHE A 80 8.82 26.56 7.43
CA PHE A 80 10.15 26.44 6.82
C PHE A 80 10.59 27.80 6.26
N GLU A 81 11.14 28.64 7.14
CA GLU A 81 11.92 29.81 6.72
C GLU A 81 13.14 29.35 5.91
N ASN A 82 13.42 30.09 4.84
CA ASN A 82 14.53 29.84 3.92
C ASN A 82 15.86 29.80 4.69
N ARG A 83 16.46 28.62 4.83
CA ARG A 83 17.92 28.55 4.97
C ARG A 83 18.52 28.66 3.58
N GLU A 84 18.92 29.87 3.23
CA GLU A 84 19.86 30.11 2.14
C GLU A 84 21.09 29.24 2.35
N ALA A 85 21.44 28.48 1.31
CA ALA A 85 22.66 27.70 1.28
C ALA A 85 23.85 28.67 1.19
N GLY A 86 24.71 28.66 2.20
CA GLY A 86 26.08 29.17 2.10
C GLY A 86 26.39 30.40 2.93
N ALA A 87 26.65 30.21 4.24
CA ALA A 87 27.56 31.05 5.01
C ALA A 87 27.96 30.33 6.31
N GLY A 88 29.14 29.71 6.30
CA GLY A 88 29.80 29.10 7.46
C GLY A 88 31.27 28.80 7.11
N PRO A 89 32.21 28.89 8.06
CA PRO A 89 33.50 29.51 7.84
C PRO A 89 34.49 28.65 7.05
N ARG A 90 35.31 29.35 6.25
CA ARG A 90 36.41 28.85 5.42
C ARG A 90 37.48 28.20 6.32
N GLY A 91 37.44 26.87 6.41
CA GLY A 91 38.54 26.05 6.89
C GLY A 91 39.50 25.78 5.73
N GLU A 92 40.77 26.14 5.93
CA GLU A 92 41.86 26.04 4.97
C GLU A 92 42.22 24.57 4.68
N ASN A 93 42.25 24.19 3.40
CA ASN A 93 42.94 22.98 2.95
C ASN A 93 44.34 23.36 2.48
N PRO A 94 45.39 22.62 2.87
CA PRO A 94 46.55 22.44 2.03
C PRO A 94 46.47 21.12 1.26
N SER A 95 46.63 21.28 -0.04
CA SER A 95 47.15 20.42 -1.10
C SER A 95 47.50 18.93 -0.85
N GLU A 96 47.05 18.14 -1.83
CA GLU A 96 47.75 17.01 -2.50
C GLU A 96 48.12 15.73 -1.71
N GLY A 97 47.53 14.61 -2.14
CA GLY A 97 48.02 13.25 -1.87
C GLY A 97 47.32 12.21 -2.77
N PRO A 98 48.04 11.26 -3.40
CA PRO A 98 47.55 10.46 -4.52
C PRO A 98 46.78 9.20 -4.10
N GLY A 99 45.86 8.76 -4.95
CA GLY A 99 44.88 7.72 -4.66
C GLY A 99 45.41 6.30 -4.50
N LEU A 100 44.54 5.44 -3.96
CA LEU A 100 44.58 3.99 -4.12
C LEU A 100 43.13 3.42 -4.24
N PRO A 101 42.94 2.31 -4.97
CA PRO A 101 41.66 1.90 -5.50
C PRO A 101 40.94 0.90 -4.59
N PHE A 102 39.61 1.03 -4.47
CA PHE A 102 38.76 -0.10 -4.10
C PHE A 102 37.69 -0.32 -5.18
N PRO A 103 37.34 -1.58 -5.51
CA PRO A 103 36.58 -1.90 -6.71
C PRO A 103 35.11 -1.50 -6.56
N ALA A 104 34.59 -0.89 -7.61
CA ALA A 104 33.18 -0.64 -7.83
C ALA A 104 32.42 -1.96 -7.92
N GLY A 105 31.43 -2.17 -7.04
CA GLY A 105 30.62 -3.39 -7.05
C GLY A 105 29.53 -3.44 -5.99
N GLY A 106 28.81 -2.32 -5.78
CA GLY A 106 27.51 -2.36 -5.10
C GLY A 106 26.38 -2.41 -6.14
N PRO A 107 25.29 -3.17 -5.94
CA PRO A 107 24.20 -3.23 -6.91
C PRO A 107 23.52 -1.85 -7.04
N PRO A 108 23.05 -1.44 -8.24
CA PRO A 108 22.54 -0.09 -8.44
C PRO A 108 21.25 0.13 -7.64
N ARG A 109 21.30 1.09 -6.70
CA ARG A 109 20.11 1.74 -6.16
C ARG A 109 19.44 2.56 -7.28
N GLY A 110 18.14 2.33 -7.46
CA GLY A 110 17.25 3.32 -8.06
C GLY A 110 16.90 3.06 -9.52
N VAL A 111 15.88 2.23 -9.75
CA VAL A 111 15.03 2.39 -10.92
C VAL A 111 14.22 3.66 -10.67
N PHE A 112 14.64 4.78 -11.26
CA PHE A 112 13.81 5.99 -11.30
C PHE A 112 12.51 5.67 -12.05
N PRO A 113 11.34 6.15 -11.58
CA PRO A 113 10.14 6.08 -12.40
C PRO A 113 10.38 6.92 -13.68
N PRO A 114 9.80 6.52 -14.83
CA PRO A 114 10.07 7.19 -16.10
C PRO A 114 9.63 8.67 -16.08
N PRO A 115 10.20 9.49 -16.97
CA PRO A 115 9.81 10.89 -17.11
C PRO A 115 8.30 10.99 -17.40
N GLY A 116 7.56 11.64 -16.50
CA GLY A 116 6.11 11.80 -16.60
C GLY A 116 5.29 11.13 -15.48
N PHE A 117 5.93 10.37 -14.59
CA PHE A 117 5.27 9.89 -13.37
C PHE A 117 5.08 11.03 -12.37
N ASP A 118 3.86 11.58 -12.32
CA ASP A 118 3.40 12.39 -11.19
C ASP A 118 2.41 11.56 -10.36
N PRO A 119 2.83 10.96 -9.23
CA PRO A 119 1.92 10.25 -8.35
C PRO A 119 0.82 11.17 -7.80
N ARG A 120 0.96 12.50 -7.92
CA ARG A 120 -0.08 13.47 -7.57
C ARG A 120 -1.23 13.48 -8.57
N ARG A 121 -1.04 13.10 -9.83
CA ARG A 121 -2.09 13.14 -10.86
C ARG A 121 -2.94 11.88 -10.94
N ALA A 122 -2.41 10.73 -10.53
CA ALA A 122 -3.15 9.46 -10.53
C ALA A 122 -4.40 9.47 -9.63
N ASN A 123 -4.49 10.43 -8.69
CA ASN A 123 -5.57 10.50 -7.71
C ASN A 123 -6.18 11.91 -7.54
N GLN A 124 -6.03 12.78 -8.54
CA GLN A 124 -6.59 14.15 -8.48
C GLN A 124 -8.10 14.19 -8.78
N ASN A 125 -8.61 13.21 -9.55
CA ASN A 125 -10.02 13.13 -9.97
C ASN A 125 -10.60 11.71 -9.76
N GLY A 126 -9.99 10.89 -8.91
CA GLY A 126 -10.49 9.55 -8.59
C GLY A 126 -11.72 9.62 -7.68
N PRO A 127 -12.56 8.56 -7.65
CA PRO A 127 -13.63 8.46 -6.67
C PRO A 127 -13.03 8.57 -5.25
N ALA A 128 -13.87 8.91 -4.26
CA ALA A 128 -13.41 9.11 -2.88
C ALA A 128 -12.51 7.94 -2.42
N ALA A 129 -11.49 8.22 -1.62
CA ALA A 129 -10.38 7.31 -1.29
C ALA A 129 -10.79 5.90 -0.80
N GLU A 130 -12.00 5.78 -0.28
CA GLU A 130 -12.70 4.56 0.14
C GLU A 130 -13.22 3.67 -1.02
N GLN A 131 -13.16 4.17 -2.25
CA GLN A 131 -13.75 3.61 -3.46
C GLN A 131 -12.68 3.13 -4.46
N LEU A 132 -11.59 2.55 -3.96
CA LEU A 132 -10.56 1.95 -4.81
C LEU A 132 -11.16 0.79 -5.62
N ASP A 133 -11.34 0.99 -6.93
CA ASP A 133 -11.95 -0.03 -7.80
C ASP A 133 -11.08 -1.31 -7.85
N PRO A 134 -11.67 -2.52 -7.67
CA PRO A 134 -10.93 -3.77 -7.77
C PRO A 134 -10.37 -4.05 -9.16
N LEU A 135 -10.82 -3.36 -10.20
CA LEU A 135 -10.31 -3.40 -11.57
C LEU A 135 -9.57 -2.10 -11.94
N ILE A 136 -9.07 -1.35 -10.97
CA ILE A 136 -8.24 -0.18 -11.24
C ILE A 136 -6.96 -0.56 -12.01
N GLY A 137 -6.54 0.32 -12.93
CA GLY A 137 -5.25 0.20 -13.61
C GLY A 137 -5.15 -0.95 -14.60
N LEU A 138 -6.27 -1.48 -15.12
CA LEU A 138 -6.22 -2.53 -16.15
C LEU A 138 -5.56 -2.08 -17.45
N ASP A 139 -5.55 -0.79 -17.74
CA ASP A 139 -4.88 -0.24 -18.92
C ASP A 139 -3.45 0.24 -18.62
N ASP A 140 -2.91 -0.04 -17.42
CA ASP A 140 -1.56 0.39 -17.04
C ASP A 140 -0.48 -0.52 -17.67
N PRO A 141 0.33 -0.01 -18.62
CA PRO A 141 1.39 -0.78 -19.25
C PRO A 141 2.53 -1.13 -18.27
N GLN A 142 2.65 -0.43 -17.14
CA GLN A 142 3.68 -0.69 -16.12
C GLN A 142 3.33 -1.86 -15.20
N LYS A 143 2.09 -2.38 -15.26
CA LYS A 143 1.63 -3.54 -14.49
C LYS A 143 1.21 -4.69 -15.41
N PRO A 144 2.09 -5.17 -16.30
CA PRO A 144 1.74 -6.07 -17.39
C PRO A 144 1.17 -7.42 -16.91
N LEU A 145 1.61 -7.92 -15.76
CA LEU A 145 1.07 -9.18 -15.21
C LEU A 145 -0.41 -9.02 -14.88
N ARG A 146 -0.75 -8.00 -14.07
CA ARG A 146 -2.12 -7.73 -13.65
C ARG A 146 -3.03 -7.31 -14.81
N SER A 147 -2.58 -6.36 -15.65
CA SER A 147 -3.39 -5.87 -16.78
C SER A 147 -3.71 -6.98 -17.78
N LYS A 148 -2.71 -7.79 -18.15
CA LYS A 148 -2.93 -8.91 -19.09
C LYS A 148 -3.77 -10.02 -18.47
N LEU A 149 -3.53 -10.39 -17.20
CA LEU A 149 -4.30 -11.45 -16.53
C LEU A 149 -5.78 -11.10 -16.42
N LEU A 150 -6.10 -9.93 -15.87
CA LEU A 150 -7.49 -9.56 -15.63
C LEU A 150 -8.20 -9.03 -16.89
N SER A 151 -7.52 -8.99 -18.05
CA SER A 151 -8.16 -8.83 -19.35
C SER A 151 -8.87 -10.10 -19.85
N VAL A 152 -8.54 -11.28 -19.27
CA VAL A 152 -9.20 -12.55 -19.59
C VAL A 152 -10.49 -12.66 -18.75
N PRO A 153 -11.69 -12.73 -19.35
CA PRO A 153 -12.96 -12.66 -18.62
C PRO A 153 -13.10 -13.72 -17.51
N GLU A 154 -12.68 -14.95 -17.76
CA GLU A 154 -12.76 -16.05 -16.79
C GLU A 154 -11.85 -15.81 -15.59
N ILE A 155 -10.63 -15.33 -15.83
CA ILE A 155 -9.66 -14.99 -14.77
C ILE A 155 -10.14 -13.79 -13.96
N GLN A 156 -10.70 -12.78 -14.64
CA GLN A 156 -11.30 -11.62 -13.98
C GLN A 156 -12.45 -12.03 -13.06
N ALA A 157 -13.34 -12.92 -13.52
CA ALA A 157 -14.45 -13.41 -12.70
C ALA A 157 -13.95 -14.15 -11.44
N GLU A 158 -12.92 -15.00 -11.56
CA GLU A 158 -12.30 -15.68 -10.42
C GLU A 158 -11.62 -14.71 -9.44
N TYR A 159 -10.96 -13.68 -9.95
CA TYR A 159 -10.42 -12.60 -9.12
C TYR A 159 -11.53 -11.87 -8.35
N LEU A 160 -12.62 -11.49 -9.02
CA LEU A 160 -13.73 -10.78 -8.37
C LEU A 160 -14.45 -11.64 -7.33
N LYS A 161 -14.51 -12.97 -7.50
CA LYS A 161 -14.96 -13.90 -6.45
C LYS A 161 -14.09 -13.80 -5.20
N LYS A 162 -12.76 -13.80 -5.35
CA LYS A 162 -11.83 -13.66 -4.21
C LYS A 162 -11.97 -12.31 -3.51
N VAL A 163 -12.11 -11.22 -4.28
CA VAL A 163 -12.41 -9.89 -3.73
C VAL A 163 -13.69 -9.90 -2.89
N ARG A 164 -14.75 -10.60 -3.33
CA ARG A 164 -15.99 -10.76 -2.55
C ARG A 164 -15.80 -11.55 -1.27
N ILE A 165 -14.96 -12.60 -1.29
CA ILE A 165 -14.64 -13.36 -0.07
C ILE A 165 -13.97 -12.43 0.95
N ILE A 166 -12.94 -11.67 0.53
CA ILE A 166 -12.27 -10.70 1.41
C ILE A 166 -13.26 -9.65 1.92
N ALA A 167 -14.17 -9.18 1.08
CA ALA A 167 -15.20 -8.24 1.51
C ALA A 167 -16.13 -8.83 2.58
N GLY A 168 -16.44 -10.12 2.52
CA GLY A 168 -17.16 -10.84 3.57
C GLY A 168 -16.34 -10.95 4.86
N ASP A 169 -15.05 -11.26 4.75
CA ASP A 169 -14.14 -11.37 5.90
C ASP A 169 -13.89 -10.01 6.60
N LEU A 170 -14.15 -8.90 5.90
CA LEU A 170 -14.16 -7.55 6.47
C LEU A 170 -15.45 -7.24 7.28
N ASP A 171 -16.44 -8.14 7.36
CA ASP A 171 -17.56 -7.96 8.30
C ASP A 171 -16.99 -7.82 9.72
N TRP A 172 -17.42 -6.78 10.43
CA TRP A 172 -16.91 -6.48 11.76
C TRP A 172 -17.26 -7.57 12.79
N LYS A 173 -18.28 -8.39 12.53
CA LYS A 173 -18.57 -9.57 13.36
C LYS A 173 -17.43 -10.59 13.33
N GLU A 174 -16.73 -10.71 12.19
CA GLU A 174 -15.59 -11.61 11.99
C GLU A 174 -14.27 -10.94 12.37
N LEU A 175 -14.01 -9.72 11.85
CA LEU A 175 -12.74 -9.03 12.06
C LEU A 175 -12.61 -8.40 13.46
N GLY A 176 -13.71 -7.91 14.03
CA GLY A 176 -13.73 -7.19 15.30
C GLY A 176 -13.15 -7.99 16.48
N PRO A 177 -13.51 -9.28 16.67
CA PRO A 177 -12.88 -10.13 17.68
C PRO A 177 -11.36 -10.24 17.56
N VAL A 178 -10.82 -10.38 16.33
CA VAL A 178 -9.38 -10.46 16.06
C VAL A 178 -8.68 -9.16 16.44
N VAL A 179 -9.21 -8.01 15.99
CA VAL A 179 -8.68 -6.69 16.35
C VAL A 179 -8.70 -6.47 17.86
N SER A 180 -9.79 -6.88 18.53
CA SER A 180 -9.92 -6.76 19.99
C SER A 180 -8.90 -7.63 20.73
N GLN A 181 -8.65 -8.86 20.26
CA GLN A 181 -7.64 -9.75 20.83
C GLN A 181 -6.24 -9.13 20.72
N TYR A 182 -5.83 -8.66 19.54
CA TYR A 182 -4.52 -8.03 19.36
C TYR A 182 -4.39 -6.74 20.15
N ARG A 183 -5.41 -5.88 20.17
CA ARG A 183 -5.41 -4.68 20.99
C ARG A 183 -5.19 -5.01 22.47
N LYS A 184 -5.92 -5.98 23.01
CA LYS A 184 -5.77 -6.41 24.42
C LYS A 184 -4.38 -6.95 24.71
N LEU A 185 -3.79 -7.69 23.77
CA LEU A 185 -2.47 -8.29 23.91
C LEU A 185 -1.36 -7.25 24.09
N ILE A 186 -1.42 -6.12 23.37
CA ILE A 186 -0.32 -5.14 23.33
C ILE A 186 -0.64 -3.79 24.00
N ALA A 187 -1.86 -3.56 24.48
CA ALA A 187 -2.29 -2.25 24.97
C ALA A 187 -1.40 -1.72 26.11
N ARG A 188 -0.98 -2.60 27.04
CA ARG A 188 -0.14 -2.18 28.18
C ARG A 188 1.23 -1.71 27.69
N GLU A 189 1.82 -2.45 26.77
CA GLU A 189 3.14 -2.20 26.18
C GLU A 189 3.10 -0.92 25.34
N VAL A 190 2.07 -0.71 24.51
CA VAL A 190 1.86 0.53 23.74
C VAL A 190 1.71 1.75 24.65
N ARG A 191 1.07 1.60 25.83
CA ARG A 191 0.93 2.70 26.80
C ARG A 191 2.27 3.11 27.41
N GLN A 192 3.19 2.16 27.59
CA GLN A 192 4.51 2.38 28.17
C GLN A 192 5.56 2.82 27.14
N GLU A 193 5.30 2.61 25.85
CA GLU A 193 6.21 2.97 24.76
C GLU A 193 6.54 4.48 24.77
N THR A 194 7.84 4.76 24.76
CA THR A 194 8.39 6.12 24.73
C THR A 194 8.81 6.55 23.32
N ARG A 195 9.13 5.60 22.43
CA ARG A 195 9.46 5.79 21.03
C ARG A 195 8.28 5.37 20.16
N LYS A 196 7.32 6.27 19.99
CA LYS A 196 6.05 5.99 19.32
C LYS A 196 5.78 6.91 18.15
N LEU A 197 5.07 6.36 17.19
CA LEU A 197 4.60 7.04 16.00
C LEU A 197 3.24 7.73 16.22
N GLY A 198 2.54 7.45 17.33
CA GLY A 198 1.25 8.02 17.72
C GLY A 198 0.96 7.84 19.22
N SER A 199 -0.10 8.45 19.74
CA SER A 199 -0.47 8.33 21.16
C SER A 199 -1.21 7.03 21.49
N TYR A 200 -1.23 6.65 22.77
CA TYR A 200 -2.01 5.50 23.25
C TYR A 200 -3.52 5.71 23.01
N GLU A 201 -4.01 6.94 23.21
CA GLU A 201 -5.39 7.32 22.95
C GLU A 201 -5.75 7.15 21.48
N ASN A 202 -4.82 7.48 20.57
CA ASN A 202 -5.01 7.27 19.14
C ASN A 202 -5.00 5.79 18.77
N PHE A 203 -4.09 4.99 19.37
CA PHE A 203 -4.10 3.54 19.20
C PHE A 203 -5.45 2.93 19.62
N ILE A 204 -5.97 3.30 20.79
CA ILE A 204 -7.30 2.87 21.24
C ILE A 204 -8.38 3.35 20.26
N LYS A 205 -8.39 4.64 19.89
CA LYS A 205 -9.36 5.21 18.93
C LYS A 205 -9.37 4.46 17.60
N LEU A 206 -8.21 4.15 17.02
CA LEU A 206 -8.11 3.51 15.70
C LEU A 206 -8.45 2.02 15.72
N THR A 207 -8.38 1.38 16.89
CA THR A 207 -8.69 -0.06 17.03
C THR A 207 -10.01 -0.33 17.76
N ASP A 208 -10.71 0.70 18.26
CA ASP A 208 -12.02 0.60 18.93
C ASP A 208 -13.11 0.04 18.01
N SER A 209 -14.05 -0.70 18.59
CA SER A 209 -15.25 -1.17 17.89
C SER A 209 -16.26 -0.06 17.65
N ARG A 210 -16.17 1.08 18.34
CA ARG A 210 -16.97 2.26 18.06
C ARG A 210 -16.28 3.09 16.97
N ILE A 211 -17.00 3.29 15.86
CA ILE A 211 -16.58 4.23 14.83
C ILE A 211 -16.66 5.66 15.42
N PRO A 212 -15.56 6.43 15.41
CA PRO A 212 -15.57 7.81 15.90
C PRO A 212 -16.56 8.70 15.13
N ALA A 213 -17.22 9.63 15.81
CA ALA A 213 -18.17 10.56 15.19
C ALA A 213 -17.49 11.66 14.35
N ASP A 214 -16.22 11.95 14.63
CA ASP A 214 -15.42 12.88 13.85
C ASP A 214 -14.64 12.09 12.78
N ASN A 215 -14.95 12.40 11.51
CA ASN A 215 -14.30 11.86 10.32
C ASN A 215 -12.90 12.45 10.09
N SER A 216 -12.38 13.28 11.00
CA SER A 216 -11.00 13.72 10.95
C SER A 216 -10.09 12.49 10.88
N ALA A 217 -9.44 12.33 9.72
CA ALA A 217 -8.37 11.37 9.53
C ALA A 217 -7.39 11.60 10.68
N GLY A 218 -7.39 10.69 11.65
CA GLY A 218 -6.44 10.76 12.73
C GLY A 218 -5.07 10.73 12.10
N HIS A 219 -4.14 11.52 12.62
CA HIS A 219 -2.74 11.27 12.29
C HIS A 219 -2.43 9.90 12.87
N GLY A 220 -2.44 8.88 12.01
CA GLY A 220 -2.01 7.54 12.36
C GLY A 220 -0.57 7.55 12.84
N PRO A 221 -0.11 6.43 13.41
CA PRO A 221 1.31 6.20 13.59
C PRO A 221 2.08 6.59 12.30
N GLY A 222 2.86 7.68 12.33
CA GLY A 222 3.67 8.16 11.20
C GLY A 222 3.04 9.23 10.29
N GLY A 223 1.82 9.71 10.58
CA GLY A 223 1.19 10.79 9.79
C GLY A 223 0.57 10.35 8.46
N HIS A 224 0.48 9.04 8.21
CA HIS A 224 -0.08 8.47 6.99
C HIS A 224 -1.58 8.16 7.14
N GLY A 225 -2.44 9.19 7.16
CA GLY A 225 -3.89 9.08 6.89
C GLY A 225 -4.64 7.89 7.50
N ALA A 226 -4.34 7.49 8.74
CA ALA A 226 -4.94 6.30 9.33
C ALA A 226 -6.41 6.52 9.67
N VAL A 227 -7.18 5.45 9.53
CA VAL A 227 -8.60 5.40 9.82
C VAL A 227 -8.87 4.33 10.87
N ASN A 228 -9.98 4.46 11.60
CA ASN A 228 -10.39 3.39 12.51
C ASN A 228 -10.67 2.09 11.71
N LEU A 229 -10.18 0.95 12.22
CA LEU A 229 -10.26 -0.32 11.51
C LEU A 229 -11.71 -0.79 11.26
N HIS A 230 -12.64 -0.49 12.17
CA HIS A 230 -14.06 -0.79 11.95
C HIS A 230 -14.65 0.08 10.84
N GLN A 231 -14.31 1.37 10.83
CA GLN A 231 -14.73 2.28 9.76
C GLN A 231 -14.19 1.81 8.41
N PHE A 232 -12.91 1.47 8.32
CA PHE A 232 -12.31 0.92 7.11
C PHE A 232 -13.05 -0.34 6.65
N ALA A 233 -13.15 -1.33 7.54
CA ALA A 233 -13.70 -2.64 7.20
C ALA A 233 -15.15 -2.52 6.71
N LYS A 234 -15.98 -1.75 7.41
CA LYS A 234 -17.37 -1.48 7.02
C LYS A 234 -17.46 -0.83 5.63
N GLN A 235 -16.81 0.33 5.45
CA GLN A 235 -16.93 1.10 4.21
C GLN A 235 -16.33 0.35 3.01
N ARG A 236 -15.21 -0.34 3.23
CA ARG A 236 -14.53 -1.12 2.19
C ARG A 236 -15.34 -2.35 1.81
N SER A 237 -15.87 -3.09 2.78
CA SER A 237 -16.75 -4.24 2.54
C SER A 237 -18.00 -3.83 1.74
N GLU A 238 -18.71 -2.79 2.18
CA GLU A 238 -19.90 -2.26 1.50
C GLU A 238 -19.60 -1.87 0.05
N TYR A 239 -18.48 -1.17 -0.18
CA TYR A 239 -18.06 -0.78 -1.51
C TYR A 239 -17.73 -1.99 -2.40
N LEU A 240 -16.89 -2.91 -1.92
CA LEU A 240 -16.45 -4.06 -2.70
C LEU A 240 -17.64 -4.97 -3.06
N LEU A 241 -18.55 -5.24 -2.13
CA LEU A 241 -19.77 -6.01 -2.40
C LEU A 241 -20.65 -5.32 -3.46
N LYS A 242 -20.78 -3.99 -3.40
CA LYS A 242 -21.54 -3.22 -4.39
C LYS A 242 -20.93 -3.29 -5.79
N VAL A 243 -19.62 -3.06 -5.95
CA VAL A 243 -19.00 -2.97 -7.29
C VAL A 243 -18.71 -4.30 -7.95
N THR A 244 -18.76 -5.38 -7.16
CA THR A 244 -18.64 -6.76 -7.64
C THR A 244 -19.99 -7.48 -7.74
N ALA A 245 -21.10 -6.84 -7.35
CA ALA A 245 -22.43 -7.40 -7.53
C ALA A 245 -22.74 -7.58 -9.03
N GLY A 246 -23.11 -8.80 -9.43
CA GLY A 246 -23.49 -9.11 -10.81
C GLY A 246 -22.34 -9.21 -11.82
N LYS A 247 -21.09 -9.23 -11.34
CA LYS A 247 -19.88 -9.48 -12.15
C LYS A 247 -19.25 -10.83 -11.85
#